data_AF-A0A2V8J869-F1
#
_entry.id   AF-A0A2V8J869-F1
#
_cell.length_a   1.000
_cell.length_b   1.000
_cell.length_c   1.000
_cell.angle_alpha   90.00
_cell.angle_beta   90.00
_cell.angle_gamma   90.00
#
_symmetry.space_group_name_H-M   'P 1'
#
loop_
_entity.id
_entity.type
_entity.pdbx_description
1 polymer ?
#
loop_
_entity_poly.entity_id
_entity_poly.type
_entity_poly.pdbx_seq_one_letter_code
_entity_poly.pdbx_strand_id
1 'polypeptide(L)'
;MPFIKYLRKYLGPEKLAKQTEQEVLINDDPPWFDRDSASRRVTKELKDPWARGKIVELIEQGFTIIESGIALEICDQAAVEFLNWKKRNEHALSKFREADGRLMRIINFHQTLPVLKTLFSRNRSLALQDYLFKKETSLYTSLFYEQGSAQPIHRDIPLFWTYPGFMYFGMWIALEDTDDENGPLEVIPGGHRIGLIDRGAIGAQRFNEPMTIPPISNELRI
;
A
#
# COMPACT_ATOMS: atom_id res chain seq x y z
N MET A 1 -27.90 -8.78 -18.14
CA MET A 1 -26.80 -9.13 -17.22
C MET A 1 -26.50 -7.94 -16.29
N PRO A 2 -26.35 -8.15 -14.97
CA PRO A 2 -26.72 -7.17 -13.92
C PRO A 2 -25.61 -6.18 -13.50
N PHE A 3 -24.43 -6.23 -14.14
CA PHE A 3 -23.22 -5.55 -13.66
C PHE A 3 -23.22 -4.02 -13.88
N ILE A 4 -23.87 -3.54 -14.94
CA ILE A 4 -23.91 -2.10 -15.28
C ILE A 4 -24.87 -1.31 -14.37
N LYS A 5 -25.86 -1.98 -13.76
CA LYS A 5 -26.85 -1.31 -12.89
C LYS A 5 -26.29 -0.94 -11.51
N TYR A 6 -25.22 -1.61 -11.06
CA TYR A 6 -24.55 -1.30 -9.78
C TYR A 6 -23.67 -0.05 -9.87
N LEU A 7 -22.98 0.19 -10.98
CA LEU A 7 -22.07 1.34 -11.15
C LEU A 7 -22.79 2.70 -11.17
N ARG A 8 -24.02 2.76 -11.70
CA ARG A 8 -24.82 4.01 -11.72
C ARG A 8 -25.30 4.48 -10.34
N LYS A 9 -25.28 3.62 -9.32
CA LYS A 9 -25.56 4.04 -7.93
C LYS A 9 -24.41 4.86 -7.32
N TYR A 10 -23.19 4.66 -7.80
CA TYR A 10 -21.97 5.31 -7.28
C TYR A 10 -21.54 6.54 -8.07
N LEU A 11 -22.08 6.73 -9.28
CA LEU A 11 -21.96 7.97 -10.04
C LEU A 11 -23.17 8.85 -9.73
N GLY A 12 -23.22 9.38 -8.51
CA GLY A 12 -24.14 10.47 -8.18
C GLY A 12 -23.86 11.72 -9.02
N PRO A 13 -24.81 12.66 -9.18
CA PRO A 13 -24.52 13.93 -9.84
C PRO A 13 -23.33 14.59 -9.15
N GLU A 14 -22.38 15.12 -9.92
CA GLU A 14 -21.19 15.83 -9.41
C GLU A 14 -21.62 16.90 -8.41
N LYS A 15 -21.65 16.53 -7.12
CA LYS A 15 -21.69 17.49 -6.05
C LYS A 15 -20.27 17.96 -5.92
N LEU A 16 -20.02 19.13 -6.51
CA LEU A 16 -18.87 19.96 -6.17
C LEU A 16 -18.79 19.97 -4.63
N ALA A 17 -17.83 19.24 -4.07
CA ALA A 17 -17.66 19.17 -2.63
C ALA A 17 -17.34 20.59 -2.19
N LYS A 18 -18.26 21.24 -1.48
CA LYS A 18 -17.95 22.48 -0.75
C LYS A 18 -16.82 22.10 0.21
N GLN A 19 -15.61 22.54 -0.08
CA GLN A 19 -14.52 22.54 0.88
C GLN A 19 -14.94 23.48 2.01
N THR A 20 -15.59 22.95 3.03
CA THR A 20 -15.65 23.61 4.32
C THR A 20 -14.26 23.51 4.91
N GLU A 21 -13.63 24.66 5.14
CA GLU A 21 -12.48 24.84 6.04
C GLU A 21 -12.91 24.45 7.46
N GLN A 22 -13.12 23.15 7.70
CA GLN A 22 -13.07 22.61 9.05
C GLN A 22 -11.59 22.46 9.38
N GLU A 23 -11.16 23.05 10.50
CA GLU A 23 -9.89 22.70 11.13
C GLU A 23 -9.79 21.18 11.17
N VAL A 24 -8.90 20.64 10.34
CA VAL A 24 -8.68 19.21 10.36
C VAL A 24 -7.81 18.97 11.58
N LEU A 25 -8.45 18.55 12.67
CA LEU A 25 -7.75 18.16 13.89
C LEU A 25 -6.74 17.06 13.52
N ILE A 26 -5.47 17.34 13.77
CA ILE A 26 -4.39 16.35 13.64
C ILE A 26 -4.66 15.32 14.75
N ASN A 27 -5.29 14.21 14.38
CA ASN A 27 -5.43 13.09 15.28
C ASN A 27 -4.39 12.03 14.92
N ASP A 28 -3.29 12.01 15.67
CA ASP A 28 -2.29 10.95 15.64
C ASP A 28 -2.68 9.77 16.57
N ASP A 29 -3.97 9.63 16.91
CA ASP A 29 -4.49 8.44 17.59
C ASP A 29 -4.22 7.19 16.73
N PRO A 30 -3.67 6.12 17.32
CA PRO A 30 -3.51 4.87 16.62
C PRO A 30 -4.88 4.32 16.17
N PRO A 31 -4.93 3.62 15.02
CA PRO A 31 -6.16 3.07 14.50
C PRO A 31 -6.81 2.12 15.51
N TRP A 32 -8.13 1.95 15.44
CA TRP A 32 -8.87 1.14 16.43
C TRP A 32 -8.35 -0.30 16.53
N PHE A 33 -7.78 -0.82 15.44
CA PHE A 33 -7.26 -2.18 15.34
C PHE A 33 -5.85 -2.34 15.94
N ASP A 34 -5.17 -1.24 16.30
CA ASP A 34 -3.90 -1.28 17.03
C ASP A 34 -4.10 -1.20 18.56
N ARG A 35 -5.35 -1.18 19.03
CA ARG A 35 -5.71 -1.18 20.45
C ARG A 35 -5.79 -2.62 20.98
N ASP A 36 -5.39 -2.84 22.24
CA ASP A 36 -5.37 -4.17 22.89
C ASP A 36 -6.70 -4.95 22.84
N SER A 37 -7.83 -4.25 22.72
CA SER A 37 -9.16 -4.86 22.67
C SER A 37 -9.60 -5.34 21.28
N ALA A 38 -8.83 -5.05 20.22
CA ALA A 38 -9.23 -5.25 18.84
C ALA A 38 -9.47 -6.73 18.49
N SER A 39 -8.57 -7.65 18.86
CA SER A 39 -8.74 -9.09 18.57
C SER A 39 -10.02 -9.68 19.17
N ARG A 40 -10.36 -9.27 20.41
CA ARG A 40 -11.58 -9.71 21.10
C ARG A 40 -12.84 -9.22 20.37
N ARG A 41 -12.82 -7.97 19.90
CA ARG A 41 -13.92 -7.38 19.13
C ARG A 41 -14.14 -8.14 17.82
N VAL A 42 -13.06 -8.39 17.07
CA VAL A 42 -13.09 -9.13 15.80
C VAL A 42 -13.69 -10.51 15.96
N THR A 43 -13.30 -11.23 17.01
CA THR A 43 -13.80 -12.58 17.30
C THR A 43 -15.32 -12.62 17.47
N LYS A 44 -15.92 -11.55 17.98
CA LYS A 44 -17.37 -11.42 18.17
C LYS A 44 -18.09 -11.02 16.88
N GLU A 45 -17.53 -10.05 16.14
CA GLU A 45 -18.15 -9.44 14.97
C GLU A 45 -18.04 -10.29 13.70
N LEU A 46 -16.85 -10.81 13.38
CA LEU A 46 -16.60 -11.54 12.14
C LEU A 46 -16.97 -13.03 12.29
N LYS A 47 -17.95 -13.47 11.50
CA LYS A 47 -18.42 -14.87 11.49
C LYS A 47 -17.67 -15.75 10.50
N ASP A 48 -17.20 -15.18 9.40
CA ASP A 48 -16.37 -15.90 8.43
C ASP A 48 -15.03 -16.28 9.09
N PRO A 49 -14.72 -17.58 9.27
CA PRO A 49 -13.51 -18.00 9.97
C PRO A 49 -12.23 -17.55 9.27
N TRP A 50 -12.26 -17.52 7.93
CA TRP A 50 -11.10 -17.13 7.12
C TRP A 50 -10.78 -15.64 7.32
N ALA A 51 -11.74 -14.74 7.08
CA ALA A 51 -11.54 -13.31 7.28
C ALA A 51 -11.20 -12.98 8.74
N ARG A 52 -11.84 -13.64 9.70
CA ARG A 52 -11.53 -13.48 11.12
C ARG A 52 -10.07 -13.83 11.42
N GLY A 53 -9.57 -14.96 10.91
CA GLY A 53 -8.17 -15.35 11.10
C GLY A 53 -7.20 -14.32 10.53
N LYS A 54 -7.43 -13.89 9.28
CA LYS A 54 -6.56 -12.91 8.61
C LYS A 54 -6.56 -11.53 9.28
N ILE A 55 -7.71 -11.08 9.78
CA ILE A 55 -7.80 -9.83 10.55
C ILE A 55 -7.09 -9.95 11.90
N VAL A 56 -7.21 -11.08 12.60
CA VAL A 56 -6.49 -11.30 13.87
C VAL A 56 -4.98 -11.31 13.65
N GLU A 57 -4.49 -12.01 12.62
CA GLU A 57 -3.08 -11.97 12.21
C GLU A 57 -2.59 -10.53 11.97
N LEU A 58 -3.36 -9.72 11.23
CA LEU A 58 -3.03 -8.31 10.99
C LEU A 58 -2.97 -7.49 12.28
N ILE A 59 -3.91 -7.68 13.21
CA ILE A 59 -3.94 -6.97 14.50
C ILE A 59 -2.74 -7.36 15.38
N GLU A 60 -2.41 -8.64 15.40
CA GLU A 60 -1.40 -9.19 16.31
C GLU A 60 0.02 -9.03 15.77
N GLN A 61 0.22 -9.33 14.49
CA GLN A 61 1.53 -9.41 13.85
C GLN A 61 1.82 -8.20 12.95
N GLY A 62 0.81 -7.41 12.55
CA GLY A 62 0.99 -6.28 11.63
C GLY A 62 1.03 -6.69 10.15
N PHE A 63 0.96 -7.98 9.85
CA PHE A 63 0.90 -8.52 8.49
C PHE A 63 0.10 -9.82 8.46
N THR A 64 -0.31 -10.24 7.26
CA THR A 64 -0.92 -11.55 7.01
C THR A 64 -0.56 -12.02 5.62
N ILE A 65 -0.50 -13.34 5.43
CA ILE A 65 -0.26 -13.97 4.13
C ILE A 65 -1.60 -14.49 3.59
N ILE A 66 -1.93 -14.13 2.35
CA ILE A 66 -3.14 -14.54 1.65
C ILE A 66 -2.73 -15.44 0.49
N GLU A 67 -2.64 -16.73 0.77
CA GLU A 67 -2.46 -17.75 -0.26
C GLU A 67 -3.66 -17.76 -1.21
N SER A 68 -3.38 -17.90 -2.51
CA SER A 68 -4.39 -17.83 -3.58
C SER A 68 -5.27 -16.58 -3.46
N GLY A 69 -4.67 -15.45 -3.07
CA GLY A 69 -5.34 -14.15 -2.96
C GLY A 69 -5.76 -13.57 -4.32
N ILE A 70 -5.10 -14.03 -5.38
CA ILE A 70 -5.27 -13.68 -6.79
C ILE A 70 -5.18 -14.98 -7.59
N ALA A 71 -5.92 -15.07 -8.70
CA ALA A 71 -5.85 -16.22 -9.59
C ALA A 71 -4.47 -16.27 -10.29
N LEU A 72 -3.86 -17.46 -10.33
CA LEU A 72 -2.50 -17.64 -10.87
C LEU A 72 -2.40 -17.17 -12.33
N GLU A 73 -3.46 -17.37 -13.12
CA GLU A 73 -3.49 -16.95 -14.52
C GLU A 73 -3.33 -15.43 -14.69
N ILE A 74 -3.79 -14.64 -13.69
CA ILE A 74 -3.62 -13.18 -13.70
C ILE A 74 -2.17 -12.80 -13.33
N CYS A 75 -1.54 -13.54 -12.42
CA CYS A 75 -0.14 -13.34 -12.07
C CYS A 75 0.76 -13.68 -13.27
N ASP A 76 0.54 -14.82 -13.92
CA ASP A 76 1.26 -15.24 -15.13
C ASP A 76 1.07 -14.23 -16.26
N GLN A 77 -0.17 -13.78 -16.48
CA GLN A 77 -0.46 -12.73 -17.45
C GLN A 77 0.32 -11.44 -17.14
N ALA A 78 0.41 -11.03 -15.86
CA ALA A 78 1.16 -9.86 -15.47
C ALA A 78 2.66 -9.98 -15.77
N ALA A 79 3.26 -11.14 -15.48
CA ALA A 79 4.66 -11.42 -15.79
C ALA A 79 4.91 -11.40 -17.30
N VAL A 80 4.06 -12.05 -18.09
CA VAL A 80 4.16 -12.07 -19.56
C VAL A 80 3.98 -10.68 -20.16
N GLU A 81 2.99 -9.91 -19.70
CA GLU A 81 2.76 -8.55 -20.18
C GLU A 81 3.93 -7.62 -19.84
N PHE A 82 4.55 -7.77 -18.67
CA PHE A 82 5.77 -7.05 -18.31
C PHE A 82 6.92 -7.37 -19.26
N LEU A 83 7.21 -8.64 -19.52
CA LEU A 83 8.28 -9.05 -20.44
C LEU A 83 8.04 -8.52 -21.86
N ASN A 84 6.80 -8.61 -22.36
CA ASN A 84 6.42 -8.08 -23.67
C ASN A 84 6.51 -6.54 -23.73
N TRP A 85 6.14 -5.86 -22.65
CA TRP A 85 6.30 -4.41 -22.53
C TRP A 85 7.78 -4.02 -22.51
N LYS A 86 8.61 -4.72 -21.73
CA LYS A 86 10.06 -4.49 -21.64
C LYS A 86 10.73 -4.64 -23.01
N LYS A 87 10.40 -5.70 -23.75
CA LYS A 87 10.92 -5.92 -25.12
C LYS A 87 10.53 -4.82 -26.09
N ARG A 88 9.26 -4.40 -26.10
CA ARG A 88 8.76 -3.34 -26.99
C ARG A 88 9.40 -1.97 -26.72
N ASN A 89 9.82 -1.72 -25.49
CA ASN A 89 10.37 -0.44 -25.04
C ASN A 89 11.89 -0.49 -24.82
N GLU A 90 12.58 -1.52 -25.32
CA GLU A 90 13.99 -1.79 -25.03
C GLU A 90 14.90 -0.58 -25.25
N HIS A 91 14.71 0.14 -26.36
CA HIS A 91 15.51 1.31 -26.68
C HIS A 91 15.39 2.41 -25.60
N ALA A 92 14.16 2.71 -25.16
CA ALA A 92 13.90 3.71 -24.13
C ALA A 92 14.35 3.26 -22.74
N LEU A 93 14.33 1.95 -22.48
CA LEU A 93 14.67 1.35 -21.20
C LEU A 93 16.16 1.10 -21.00
N SER A 94 16.97 1.15 -22.07
CA SER A 94 18.41 0.87 -22.06
C SER A 94 19.17 1.61 -20.95
N LYS A 95 18.82 2.87 -20.67
CA LYS A 95 19.43 3.72 -19.64
C LYS A 95 18.94 3.49 -18.21
N PHE A 96 17.95 2.63 -18.02
CA PHE A 96 17.33 2.35 -16.72
C PHE A 96 17.58 0.91 -16.26
N ARG A 97 18.65 0.28 -16.77
CA ARG A 97 19.06 -1.06 -16.40
C ARG A 97 20.13 -1.01 -15.32
N GLU A 98 20.06 -1.97 -14.42
CA GLU A 98 21.13 -2.31 -13.49
C GLU A 98 22.25 -3.07 -14.21
N ALA A 99 23.36 -3.29 -13.51
CA ALA A 99 24.54 -3.97 -14.07
C ALA A 99 24.26 -5.39 -14.58
N ASP A 100 23.25 -6.06 -14.04
CA ASP A 100 22.81 -7.41 -14.44
C ASP A 100 21.77 -7.40 -15.58
N GLY A 101 21.39 -6.22 -16.09
CA GLY A 101 20.43 -6.05 -17.18
C GLY A 101 18.96 -6.02 -16.75
N ARG A 102 18.65 -6.20 -15.46
CA ARG A 102 17.29 -6.00 -14.92
C ARG A 102 16.95 -4.51 -14.87
N LEU A 103 15.66 -4.18 -14.86
CA LEU A 103 15.23 -2.79 -14.74
C LEU A 103 15.29 -2.31 -13.30
N MET A 104 15.69 -1.06 -13.12
CA MET A 104 15.43 -0.34 -11.88
C MET A 104 13.94 -0.34 -11.55
N ARG A 105 13.62 -0.13 -10.27
CA ARG A 105 12.25 0.04 -9.78
C ARG A 105 11.42 0.96 -10.65
N ILE A 106 10.21 0.52 -10.99
CA ILE A 106 9.24 1.32 -11.75
C ILE A 106 8.12 1.80 -10.81
N ILE A 107 7.99 3.12 -10.70
CA ILE A 107 6.96 3.76 -9.87
C ILE A 107 5.67 3.89 -10.69
N ASN A 108 4.52 3.63 -10.07
CA ASN A 108 3.18 3.74 -10.66
C ASN A 108 2.96 2.90 -11.93
N PHE A 109 3.67 1.78 -12.05
CA PHE A 109 3.59 0.93 -13.24
C PHE A 109 2.20 0.32 -13.50
N HIS A 110 1.34 0.27 -12.47
CA HIS A 110 -0.09 -0.04 -12.60
C HIS A 110 -0.84 0.89 -13.56
N GLN A 111 -0.32 2.09 -13.82
CA GLN A 111 -0.90 3.04 -14.79
C GLN A 111 -0.54 2.69 -16.24
N THR A 112 0.48 1.85 -16.44
CA THR A 112 0.97 1.45 -17.77
C THR A 112 0.36 0.12 -18.23
N LEU A 113 0.31 -0.88 -17.36
CA LEU A 113 -0.22 -2.21 -17.67
C LEU A 113 -1.55 -2.45 -16.94
N PRO A 114 -2.68 -2.60 -17.64
CA PRO A 114 -4.00 -2.82 -17.02
C PRO A 114 -4.07 -4.06 -16.13
N VAL A 115 -3.32 -5.13 -16.46
CA VAL A 115 -3.26 -6.33 -15.63
C VAL A 115 -2.69 -6.04 -14.24
N LEU A 116 -1.70 -5.14 -14.13
CA LEU A 116 -1.15 -4.74 -12.84
C LEU A 116 -2.17 -3.99 -11.99
N LYS A 117 -2.96 -3.09 -12.59
CA LYS A 117 -4.10 -2.47 -11.88
C LYS A 117 -5.12 -3.50 -11.39
N THR A 118 -5.32 -4.58 -12.15
CA THR A 118 -6.24 -5.66 -11.78
C THR A 118 -5.76 -6.41 -10.54
N LEU A 119 -4.45 -6.69 -10.43
CA LEU A 119 -3.86 -7.29 -9.23
C LEU A 119 -4.21 -6.52 -7.96
N PHE A 120 -4.14 -5.17 -8.01
CA PHE A 120 -4.46 -4.32 -6.86
C PHE A 120 -5.95 -4.10 -6.61
N SER A 121 -6.81 -4.26 -7.63
CA SER A 121 -8.24 -3.92 -7.54
C SER A 121 -9.19 -5.13 -7.54
N ARG A 122 -8.68 -6.34 -7.76
CA ARG A 122 -9.45 -7.59 -7.76
C ARG A 122 -8.70 -8.69 -7.03
N ASN A 123 -8.58 -8.54 -5.71
CA ASN A 123 -7.95 -9.51 -4.83
C ASN A 123 -8.75 -9.68 -3.53
N ARG A 124 -8.44 -10.74 -2.79
CA ARG A 124 -9.15 -11.10 -1.54
C ARG A 124 -8.83 -10.19 -0.36
N SER A 125 -7.78 -9.36 -0.45
CA SER A 125 -7.34 -8.49 0.65
C SER A 125 -8.21 -7.24 0.82
N LEU A 126 -8.85 -6.76 -0.25
CA LEU A 126 -9.61 -5.50 -0.23
C LEU A 126 -10.70 -5.48 0.84
N ALA A 127 -11.47 -6.56 0.99
CA ALA A 127 -12.49 -6.66 2.02
C ALA A 127 -11.92 -6.63 3.45
N LEU A 128 -10.69 -7.12 3.65
CA LEU A 128 -10.01 -7.06 4.93
C LEU A 128 -9.57 -5.63 5.24
N GLN A 129 -8.98 -4.95 4.25
CA GLN A 129 -8.59 -3.54 4.35
C GLN A 129 -9.82 -2.64 4.63
N ASP A 130 -10.90 -2.83 3.89
CA ASP A 130 -12.16 -2.10 4.10
C ASP A 130 -12.71 -2.30 5.52
N TYR A 131 -12.61 -3.53 6.04
CA TYR A 131 -13.01 -3.83 7.41
C TYR A 131 -12.10 -3.14 8.45
N LEU A 132 -10.79 -3.09 8.24
CA LEU A 132 -9.86 -2.42 9.14
C LEU A 132 -10.06 -0.90 9.13
N PHE A 133 -10.07 -0.28 7.95
CA PHE A 133 -10.16 1.18 7.83
C PHE A 133 -11.57 1.74 7.92
N LYS A 134 -12.60 0.88 7.86
CA LYS A 134 -14.03 1.28 7.82
C LYS A 134 -14.33 2.23 6.66
N LYS A 135 -13.57 2.13 5.57
CA LYS A 135 -13.67 2.92 4.34
C LYS A 135 -13.30 2.05 3.16
N GLU A 136 -13.78 2.43 1.97
CA GLU A 136 -13.40 1.77 0.73
C GLU A 136 -11.91 2.00 0.43
N THR A 137 -11.21 0.91 0.14
CA THR A 137 -9.81 0.89 -0.21
C THR A 137 -9.59 1.46 -1.61
N SER A 138 -8.53 2.25 -1.77
CA SER A 138 -8.11 2.78 -3.07
C SER A 138 -6.61 2.60 -3.28
N LEU A 139 -6.20 2.44 -4.54
CA LEU A 139 -4.79 2.33 -4.92
C LEU A 139 -4.17 3.73 -5.02
N TYR A 140 -3.25 4.05 -4.10
CA TYR A 140 -2.52 5.32 -4.09
C TYR A 140 -1.30 5.32 -5.02
N THR A 141 -0.42 4.33 -4.86
CA THR A 141 0.84 4.20 -5.60
C THR A 141 1.20 2.73 -5.76
N SER A 142 2.10 2.41 -6.69
CA SER A 142 2.68 1.06 -6.79
C SER A 142 4.17 1.13 -7.07
N LEU A 143 4.91 0.14 -6.62
CA LEU A 143 6.30 -0.10 -7.00
C LEU A 143 6.40 -1.47 -7.66
N PHE A 144 6.99 -1.53 -8.84
CA PHE A 144 7.26 -2.78 -9.55
C PHE A 144 8.76 -3.05 -9.55
N TYR A 145 9.13 -4.29 -9.28
CA TYR A 145 10.51 -4.75 -9.14
C TYR A 145 10.73 -5.98 -10.01
N GLU A 146 11.79 -5.97 -10.82
CA GLU A 146 12.32 -7.17 -11.47
C GLU A 146 13.39 -7.85 -10.59
N GLN A 147 13.89 -7.13 -9.59
CA GLN A 147 14.81 -7.61 -8.56
C GLN A 147 14.46 -6.95 -7.23
N GLY A 148 14.59 -7.71 -6.13
CA GLY A 148 14.45 -7.17 -4.78
C GLY A 148 15.36 -5.95 -4.55
N SER A 149 14.85 -4.96 -3.82
CA SER A 149 15.56 -3.69 -3.59
C SER A 149 16.71 -3.80 -2.57
N ALA A 150 16.84 -4.93 -1.87
CA ALA A 150 17.78 -5.15 -0.77
C ALA A 150 17.77 -4.01 0.27
N GLN A 151 16.61 -3.37 0.46
CA GLN A 151 16.49 -2.29 1.44
C GLN A 151 16.64 -2.85 2.85
N PRO A 152 17.38 -2.15 3.75
CA PRO A 152 17.45 -2.55 5.15
C PRO A 152 16.05 -2.51 5.77
N ILE A 153 15.84 -3.27 6.85
CA ILE A 153 14.58 -3.22 7.59
C ILE A 153 14.25 -1.77 7.97
N HIS A 154 13.05 -1.34 7.58
CA HIS A 154 12.55 0.00 7.82
C HIS A 154 11.03 0.00 7.95
N ARG A 155 10.48 1.16 8.30
CA ARG A 155 9.05 1.44 8.20
C ARG A 155 8.83 2.43 7.07
N ASP A 156 7.71 2.28 6.38
CA ASP A 156 7.28 3.20 5.34
C ASP A 156 7.00 4.61 5.87
N ILE A 157 6.66 4.74 7.15
CA ILE A 157 6.47 6.03 7.83
C ILE A 157 7.84 6.62 8.21
N PRO A 158 8.11 7.91 7.93
CA PRO A 158 7.14 8.94 7.53
C PRO A 158 6.99 9.16 6.01
N LEU A 159 7.68 8.40 5.17
CA LEU A 159 7.69 8.62 3.72
C LEU A 159 6.31 8.41 3.08
N PHE A 160 5.62 7.34 3.44
CA PHE A 160 4.22 7.10 3.07
C PHE A 160 3.30 7.47 4.24
N TRP A 161 2.80 8.70 4.19
CA TRP A 161 1.86 9.23 5.18
C TRP A 161 0.60 9.77 4.50
N THR A 162 -0.54 9.58 5.16
CA THR A 162 -1.85 10.03 4.68
C THR A 162 -2.39 11.16 5.55
N TYR A 163 -3.33 11.92 5.00
CA TYR A 163 -4.15 12.82 5.79
C TYR A 163 -5.64 12.52 5.57
N PRO A 164 -6.38 12.06 6.60
CA PRO A 164 -5.96 11.77 7.98
C PRO A 164 -4.91 10.66 8.09
N GLY A 165 -4.17 10.64 9.20
CA GLY A 165 -3.06 9.70 9.46
C GLY A 165 -3.48 8.24 9.53
N PHE A 166 -2.49 7.34 9.52
CA PHE A 166 -2.67 5.88 9.65
C PHE A 166 -3.66 5.25 8.66
N MET A 167 -3.79 5.79 7.44
CA MET A 167 -4.65 5.21 6.40
C MET A 167 -3.84 4.56 5.27
N TYR A 168 -2.54 4.41 5.44
CA TYR A 168 -1.68 3.70 4.49
C TYR A 168 -1.61 2.21 4.84
N PHE A 169 -1.70 1.36 3.83
CA PHE A 169 -1.60 -0.09 3.95
C PHE A 169 -0.77 -0.65 2.78
N GLY A 170 0.31 -1.35 3.10
CA GLY A 170 1.17 -1.99 2.10
C GLY A 170 0.58 -3.33 1.65
N MET A 171 0.59 -3.58 0.34
CA MET A 171 0.31 -4.90 -0.23
C MET A 171 1.45 -5.29 -1.16
N TRP A 172 2.02 -6.47 -0.91
CA TRP A 172 3.03 -7.09 -1.75
C TRP A 172 2.44 -8.31 -2.44
N ILE A 173 2.71 -8.45 -3.73
CA ILE A 173 2.20 -9.53 -4.58
C ILE A 173 3.40 -10.17 -5.25
N ALA A 174 3.65 -11.43 -4.92
CA ALA A 174 4.59 -12.27 -5.65
C ALA A 174 4.05 -12.57 -7.06
N LEU A 175 4.87 -12.30 -8.08
CA LEU A 175 4.58 -12.66 -9.49
C LEU A 175 5.41 -13.87 -9.97
N GLU A 176 6.15 -14.48 -9.05
CA GLU A 176 6.90 -15.71 -9.20
C GLU A 176 6.83 -16.47 -7.87
N ASP A 177 7.06 -17.78 -7.90
CA ASP A 177 7.19 -18.56 -6.68
C ASP A 177 8.31 -17.96 -5.82
N THR A 178 8.05 -17.76 -4.53
CA THR A 178 8.95 -17.02 -3.63
C THR A 178 9.43 -17.91 -2.50
N ASP A 179 10.74 -17.94 -2.29
CA ASP A 179 11.43 -18.63 -1.20
C ASP A 179 12.55 -17.75 -0.63
N ASP A 180 13.44 -18.31 0.18
CA ASP A 180 14.58 -17.60 0.78
C ASP A 180 15.72 -17.33 -0.22
N GLU A 181 15.66 -17.86 -1.44
CA GLU A 181 16.71 -17.72 -2.44
C GLU A 181 16.46 -16.59 -3.45
N ASN A 182 15.23 -16.03 -3.53
CA ASN A 182 14.87 -15.01 -4.52
C ASN A 182 14.46 -13.64 -3.97
N GLY A 183 14.84 -13.35 -2.72
CA GLY A 183 14.69 -12.01 -2.12
C GLY A 183 13.25 -11.68 -1.72
N PRO A 184 12.65 -12.49 -0.83
CA PRO A 184 11.28 -12.29 -0.36
C PRO A 184 11.14 -11.00 0.45
N LEU A 185 9.90 -10.53 0.63
CA LEU A 185 9.63 -9.45 1.58
C LEU A 185 9.92 -9.92 3.01
N GLU A 186 10.87 -9.26 3.68
CA GLU A 186 11.12 -9.45 5.11
C GLU A 186 10.25 -8.53 5.96
N VAL A 187 9.67 -9.08 7.03
CA VAL A 187 8.81 -8.34 7.97
C VAL A 187 9.16 -8.69 9.42
N ILE A 188 9.03 -7.72 10.33
CA ILE A 188 9.15 -7.96 11.77
C ILE A 188 7.74 -8.11 12.37
N PRO A 189 7.37 -9.29 12.90
CA PRO A 189 6.08 -9.45 13.56
C PRO A 189 5.90 -8.48 14.74
N GLY A 190 4.78 -7.77 14.76
CA GLY A 190 4.48 -6.74 15.76
C GLY A 190 5.16 -5.40 15.52
N GLY A 191 5.95 -5.25 14.44
CA GLY A 191 6.70 -4.02 14.15
C GLY A 191 5.84 -2.78 13.94
N HIS A 192 4.56 -2.94 13.59
CA HIS A 192 3.59 -1.84 13.48
C HIS A 192 3.31 -1.14 14.81
N ARG A 193 3.54 -1.81 15.95
CA ARG A 193 3.32 -1.26 17.30
C ARG A 193 4.47 -0.41 17.82
N ILE A 194 5.59 -0.37 17.09
CA ILE A 194 6.70 0.52 17.44
C ILE A 194 6.18 1.96 17.36
N GLY A 195 6.45 2.76 18.40
CA GLY A 195 5.98 4.15 18.48
C GLY A 195 6.33 4.97 17.24
N LEU A 196 5.49 5.94 16.92
CA LEU A 196 5.77 6.87 15.83
C LEU A 196 7.05 7.66 16.12
N ILE A 197 7.77 7.96 15.05
CA ILE A 197 8.85 8.93 15.10
C ILE A 197 8.22 10.31 15.29
N ASP A 198 8.77 11.12 16.20
CA ASP A 198 8.30 12.50 16.40
C ASP A 198 8.72 13.37 15.21
N ARG A 199 7.83 13.46 14.23
CA ARG A 199 8.01 14.24 13.01
C ARG A 199 8.11 15.74 13.31
N GLY A 200 7.41 16.20 14.35
CA GLY A 200 7.45 17.60 14.80
C GLY A 200 8.83 17.95 15.34
N ALA A 201 9.42 17.07 16.16
CA ALA A 201 10.79 17.23 16.64
C ALA A 201 11.82 17.19 15.50
N ILE A 202 11.67 16.28 14.53
CA ILE A 202 12.54 16.24 13.34
C ILE A 202 12.42 17.53 12.53
N GLY A 203 11.19 18.01 12.32
CA GLY A 203 10.92 19.27 11.64
C GLY A 203 11.56 20.46 12.37
N ALA A 204 11.38 20.55 13.69
CA ALA A 204 11.94 21.62 14.53
C ALA A 204 13.48 21.66 14.54
N GLN A 205 14.14 20.52 14.37
CA GLN A 205 15.61 20.48 14.26
C GLN A 205 16.12 21.11 12.96
N ARG A 206 15.31 21.09 11.90
CA ARG A 206 15.70 21.57 10.57
C ARG A 206 15.08 22.92 10.20
N PHE A 207 13.91 23.22 10.75
CA PHE A 207 13.15 24.45 10.53
C PHE A 207 12.94 25.14 11.87
N ASN A 208 13.43 26.38 12.00
CA ASN A 208 13.31 27.17 13.24
C ASN A 208 11.87 27.35 13.73
N GLU A 209 10.87 27.16 12.86
CA GLU A 209 9.47 27.07 13.23
C GLU A 209 8.88 25.72 12.77
N PRO A 210 8.42 24.86 13.71
CA PRO A 210 8.02 23.47 13.43
C PRO A 210 6.83 23.31 12.45
N MET A 211 6.11 24.39 12.17
CA MET A 211 4.90 24.37 11.33
C MET A 211 5.00 25.27 10.09
N THR A 212 6.13 25.96 9.90
CA THR A 212 6.36 26.87 8.78
C THR A 212 7.33 26.22 7.79
N ILE A 213 6.98 25.01 7.34
CA ILE A 213 7.75 24.29 6.34
C ILE A 213 7.35 24.86 4.97
N PRO A 214 8.27 25.50 4.23
CA PRO A 214 7.94 25.97 2.89
C PRO A 214 7.54 24.76 2.02
N PRO A 215 6.49 24.87 1.18
CA PRO A 215 5.95 23.75 0.39
C PRO A 215 6.99 23.13 -0.56
N ILE A 216 8.06 23.87 -0.86
CA ILE A 216 9.25 23.41 -1.57
C ILE A 216 10.46 23.96 -0.82
N SER A 217 11.34 23.09 -0.33
CA SER A 217 12.65 23.47 0.19
C SER A 217 13.76 22.73 -0.56
N ASN A 218 14.75 23.46 -1.06
CA ASN A 218 15.97 22.86 -1.61
C ASN A 218 16.82 22.17 -0.52
N GLU A 219 16.55 22.46 0.76
CA GLU A 219 17.25 21.88 1.90
C GLU A 219 16.73 20.48 2.26
N LEU A 220 15.63 20.01 1.65
CA LEU A 220 15.07 18.66 1.86
C LEU A 220 15.56 17.62 0.84
N ARG A 221 16.36 18.03 -0.15
CA ARG A 221 17.06 17.10 -1.04
C ARG A 221 18.34 16.64 -0.34
N ILE A 222 18.31 15.44 0.24
CA ILE A 222 19.50 14.70 0.66
C ILE A 222 20.11 14.05 -0.59
#